data_AF-A0A521IJ95-F1
#
_entry.id   AF-A0A521IJ95-F1
#
_cell.length_a   1.000
_cell.length_b   1.000
_cell.length_c   1.000
_cell.angle_alpha   90.00
_cell.angle_beta   90.00
_cell.angle_gamma   90.00
#
_symmetry.space_group_name_H-M   'P 1'
#
loop_
_entity.id
_entity.type
_entity.pdbx_description
1 polymer ?
#
loop_
_entity_poly.entity_id
_entity_poly.type
_entity_poly.pdbx_seq_one_letter_code
_entity_poly.pdbx_strand_id
1 'polypeptide(L)'
;MGYNTHLVRAGLIPTRNRSSGLEIAEVIMPGPDERVTLPYIRIRTGPVGGNLVLFQPVAITHVTQLTTGKTLSIPDISLTSFPCHAVIQYDDGSVQLNRITAGTAGVYTFRDDVKPTVKAKLYIFGSEYGPPTVVYKLADASLNVLEAPCPGVFVAKEKGWPVLLFLQNTQGDQDLEMATVAFINV
;
A
#
# COMPACT_ATOMS: atom_id res chain seq x y z
N MET A 1 15.22 16.74 -19.29
CA MET A 1 14.44 17.85 -18.71
C MET A 1 14.21 17.52 -17.26
N GLY A 2 14.80 18.28 -16.34
CA GLY A 2 14.59 18.08 -14.91
C GLY A 2 13.22 18.65 -14.53
N TYR A 3 12.30 17.80 -14.10
CA TYR A 3 11.05 18.26 -13.50
C TYR A 3 11.40 18.92 -12.16
N ASN A 4 10.92 20.14 -11.93
CA ASN A 4 11.05 20.80 -10.63
C ASN A 4 10.15 20.05 -9.65
N THR A 5 10.74 19.10 -8.92
CA THR A 5 10.04 18.38 -7.85
C THR A 5 9.92 19.32 -6.65
N HIS A 6 8.70 19.67 -6.26
CA HIS A 6 8.43 20.49 -5.08
C HIS A 6 7.90 19.62 -3.95
N LEU A 7 8.53 19.67 -2.78
CA LEU A 7 7.98 19.08 -1.56
C LEU A 7 6.74 19.86 -1.15
N VAL A 8 5.60 19.20 -1.10
CA VAL A 8 4.31 19.78 -0.66
C VAL A 8 4.18 19.66 0.84
N ARG A 9 4.39 18.45 1.37
CA ARG A 9 4.37 18.14 2.80
C ARG A 9 5.11 16.84 3.09
N ALA A 10 5.43 16.61 4.37
CA ALA A 10 5.99 15.36 4.84
C ALA A 10 5.20 14.84 6.03
N GLY A 11 5.24 13.53 6.25
CA GLY A 11 4.62 12.85 7.38
C GLY A 11 5.50 11.71 7.88
N LEU A 12 5.24 11.28 9.11
CA LEU A 12 5.90 10.12 9.70
C LEU A 12 4.95 8.94 9.67
N ILE A 13 5.47 7.77 9.29
CA ILE A 13 4.78 6.50 9.54
C ILE A 13 5.11 6.11 10.97
N PRO A 14 4.10 5.91 11.84
CA PRO A 14 4.34 5.59 13.24
C PRO A 14 5.04 4.25 13.38
N THR A 15 5.77 4.11 14.48
CA THR A 15 6.44 2.86 14.85
C THR A 15 5.43 1.73 14.95
N ARG A 16 5.75 0.57 14.37
CA ARG A 16 4.91 -0.63 14.44
C ARG A 16 5.78 -1.87 14.66
N ASN A 17 5.34 -2.71 15.58
CA ASN A 17 5.90 -4.04 15.83
C ASN A 17 4.88 -5.09 15.43
N ARG A 18 5.34 -6.16 14.79
CA ARG A 18 4.55 -7.39 14.60
C ARG A 18 5.42 -8.60 14.92
N SER A 19 4.79 -9.57 15.58
CA SER A 19 5.38 -10.90 15.81
C SER A 19 5.61 -11.65 14.50
N SER A 20 6.50 -12.64 14.53
CA SER A 20 6.77 -13.53 13.41
C SER A 20 5.51 -14.02 12.68
N GLY A 21 5.55 -13.98 11.34
CA GLY A 21 4.45 -14.44 10.48
C GLY A 21 3.28 -13.47 10.36
N LEU A 22 3.32 -12.31 11.04
CA LEU A 22 2.35 -11.23 10.87
C LEU A 22 2.94 -10.08 10.05
N GLU A 23 2.12 -9.56 9.17
CA GLU A 23 2.50 -8.51 8.22
C GLU A 23 2.21 -7.11 8.81
N ILE A 24 3.07 -6.15 8.51
CA ILE A 24 2.75 -4.72 8.69
C ILE A 24 2.32 -4.19 7.33
N ALA A 25 1.08 -3.76 7.23
CA ALA A 25 0.55 -3.09 6.06
C ALA A 25 0.18 -1.65 6.42
N GLU A 26 0.69 -0.68 5.67
CA GLU A 26 0.39 0.73 5.85
C GLU A 26 -0.02 1.40 4.54
N VAL A 27 -1.19 2.04 4.57
CA VAL A 27 -1.73 2.78 3.43
C VAL A 27 -1.30 4.23 3.51
N ILE A 28 -0.64 4.72 2.47
CA ILE A 28 -0.22 6.11 2.34
C ILE A 28 -1.10 6.79 1.30
N MET A 29 -2.02 7.64 1.75
CA MET A 29 -2.92 8.40 0.87
C MET A 29 -2.36 9.79 0.53
N PRO A 30 -2.09 10.10 -0.75
CA PRO A 30 -1.80 11.45 -1.19
C PRO A 30 -3.08 12.28 -1.43
N GLY A 31 -2.93 13.60 -1.47
CA GLY A 31 -3.91 14.49 -2.11
C GLY A 31 -3.95 14.32 -3.63
N PRO A 32 -4.97 14.87 -4.32
CA PRO A 32 -5.21 14.61 -5.75
C PRO A 32 -4.02 14.93 -6.67
N ASP A 33 -3.30 16.02 -6.40
CA ASP A 33 -2.14 16.47 -7.18
C ASP A 33 -0.80 16.10 -6.56
N GLU A 34 -0.82 15.34 -5.46
CA GLU A 34 0.37 14.90 -4.76
C GLU A 34 0.81 13.52 -5.27
N ARG A 35 2.12 13.30 -5.32
CA ARG A 35 2.75 12.01 -5.56
C ARG A 35 3.52 11.60 -4.31
N VAL A 36 3.41 10.32 -3.95
CA VAL A 36 4.07 9.77 -2.76
C VAL A 36 5.53 9.42 -3.08
N THR A 37 6.42 9.75 -2.16
CA THR A 37 7.80 9.24 -2.11
C THR A 37 8.19 8.87 -0.69
N LEU A 38 9.14 7.95 -0.57
CA LEU A 38 9.75 7.54 0.69
C LEU A 38 11.22 7.97 0.70
N PRO A 39 11.58 9.12 1.31
CA PRO A 39 12.98 9.54 1.43
C PRO A 39 13.77 8.74 2.47
N TYR A 40 13.09 8.22 3.51
CA TYR A 40 13.75 7.53 4.62
C TYR A 40 12.84 6.46 5.21
N ILE A 41 13.39 5.26 5.43
CA ILE A 41 12.76 4.21 6.22
C ILE A 41 13.83 3.43 6.98
N ARG A 42 13.50 3.10 8.24
CA ARG A 42 14.36 2.35 9.15
C ARG A 42 13.58 1.19 9.75
N ILE A 43 14.07 -0.02 9.51
CA ILE A 43 13.43 -1.28 9.88
C ILE A 43 14.42 -2.16 10.61
N ARG A 44 14.03 -2.71 11.74
CA ARG A 44 14.76 -3.78 12.42
C ARG A 44 14.14 -5.12 12.05
N THR A 45 14.97 -6.04 11.61
CA THR A 45 14.55 -7.39 11.20
C THR A 45 15.04 -8.45 12.18
N GLY A 46 14.25 -9.51 12.28
CA GLY A 46 14.61 -10.72 13.01
C GLY A 46 15.67 -11.58 12.30
N PRO A 47 15.91 -12.80 12.79
CA PRO A 47 17.03 -13.66 12.39
C PRO A 47 17.08 -14.09 10.92
N VAL A 48 15.99 -13.93 10.16
CA VAL A 48 15.88 -14.37 8.75
C VAL A 48 15.74 -13.19 7.78
N GLY A 49 15.80 -11.95 8.28
CA GLY A 49 15.62 -10.75 7.45
C GLY A 49 14.16 -10.58 7.05
N GLY A 50 13.92 -10.05 5.84
CA GLY A 50 12.57 -9.89 5.33
C GLY A 50 12.52 -9.15 4.00
N ASN A 51 11.31 -8.88 3.53
CA ASN A 51 11.07 -8.04 2.36
C ASN A 51 10.27 -6.82 2.74
N LEU A 52 10.78 -5.65 2.34
CA LEU A 52 9.97 -4.45 2.21
C LEU A 52 9.40 -4.41 0.79
N VAL A 53 8.08 -4.41 0.70
CA VAL A 53 7.34 -4.38 -0.56
C VAL A 53 6.54 -3.09 -0.62
N LEU A 54 6.69 -2.35 -1.72
CA LEU A 54 5.90 -1.17 -2.03
C LEU A 54 4.97 -1.52 -3.19
N PHE A 55 3.68 -1.64 -2.90
CA PHE A 55 2.68 -1.84 -3.91
C PHE A 55 2.14 -0.49 -4.41
N GLN A 56 2.00 -0.38 -5.72
CA GLN A 56 1.23 0.69 -6.34
C GLN A 56 -0.06 0.11 -6.94
N PRO A 57 -1.15 0.90 -7.01
CA PRO A 57 -2.39 0.43 -7.60
C PRO A 57 -2.18 0.11 -9.08
N VAL A 58 -2.80 -0.97 -9.52
CA VAL A 58 -2.90 -1.38 -10.93
C VAL A 58 -4.18 -0.91 -11.59
N ALA A 59 -5.22 -0.66 -10.78
CA ALA A 59 -6.52 -0.21 -11.24
C ALA A 59 -7.21 0.62 -10.18
N ILE A 60 -8.06 1.55 -10.66
CA ILE A 60 -8.99 2.32 -9.84
C ILE A 60 -10.37 2.17 -10.43
N THR A 61 -11.35 2.03 -9.55
CA THR A 61 -12.76 2.08 -9.93
C THR A 61 -13.60 2.68 -8.80
N HIS A 62 -14.85 2.99 -9.12
CA HIS A 62 -15.84 3.39 -8.14
C HIS A 62 -16.72 2.20 -7.79
N VAL A 63 -17.11 2.13 -6.52
CA VAL A 63 -17.89 1.03 -6.00
C VAL A 63 -19.06 1.56 -5.20
N THR A 64 -20.17 0.81 -5.25
CA THR A 64 -21.40 1.05 -4.51
C THR A 64 -21.78 -0.26 -3.83
N GLN A 65 -22.07 -0.21 -2.53
CA GLN A 65 -22.48 -1.35 -1.74
C GLN A 65 -23.54 -0.91 -0.74
N LEU A 66 -24.79 -1.29 -0.93
CA LEU A 66 -25.89 -0.77 -0.10
C LEU A 66 -26.00 -1.48 1.26
N THR A 67 -25.34 -2.62 1.44
CA THR A 67 -25.39 -3.44 2.65
C THR A 67 -24.01 -3.95 3.00
N THR A 68 -23.72 -4.11 4.29
CA THR A 68 -22.46 -4.72 4.75
C THR A 68 -22.31 -6.13 4.17
N GLY A 69 -21.09 -6.47 3.73
CA GLY A 69 -20.81 -7.82 3.26
C GLY A 69 -19.44 -7.96 2.62
N LYS A 70 -19.05 -9.22 2.37
CA LYS A 70 -17.75 -9.58 1.81
C LYS A 70 -17.69 -9.55 0.29
N THR A 71 -18.81 -9.45 -0.39
CA THR A 71 -18.85 -9.55 -1.86
C THR A 71 -19.19 -8.20 -2.47
N LEU A 72 -18.36 -7.77 -3.42
CA LEU A 72 -18.54 -6.52 -4.15
C LEU A 72 -18.59 -6.81 -5.64
N SER A 73 -19.55 -6.18 -6.35
CA SER A 73 -19.56 -6.21 -7.81
C SER A 73 -18.69 -5.08 -8.36
N ILE A 74 -17.72 -5.44 -9.20
CA ILE A 74 -16.74 -4.55 -9.81
C ILE A 74 -16.64 -4.90 -11.31
N PRO A 75 -17.63 -4.54 -12.15
CA PRO A 75 -17.77 -5.06 -13.50
C PRO A 75 -16.62 -4.68 -14.44
N ASP A 76 -16.01 -3.51 -14.21
CA ASP A 76 -14.99 -2.95 -15.12
C ASP A 76 -13.57 -3.45 -14.85
N ILE A 77 -13.41 -4.39 -13.90
CA ILE A 77 -12.10 -4.95 -13.55
C ILE A 77 -12.14 -6.46 -13.67
N SER A 78 -11.11 -7.02 -14.30
CA SER A 78 -10.84 -8.46 -14.37
C SER A 78 -9.52 -8.77 -13.67
N LEU A 79 -9.62 -9.26 -12.43
CA LEU A 79 -8.48 -9.77 -11.67
C LEU A 79 -8.18 -11.22 -12.07
N THR A 80 -6.93 -11.48 -12.44
CA THR A 80 -6.46 -12.79 -12.92
C THR A 80 -5.64 -13.54 -11.87
N SER A 81 -5.32 -12.92 -10.74
CA SER A 81 -4.54 -13.53 -9.67
C SER A 81 -5.07 -13.14 -8.30
N PHE A 82 -5.07 -14.11 -7.39
CA PHE A 82 -5.47 -13.95 -6.00
C PHE A 82 -4.46 -14.67 -5.09
N PRO A 83 -4.31 -14.23 -3.84
CA PRO A 83 -4.96 -13.06 -3.26
C PRO A 83 -4.30 -11.74 -3.70
N CYS A 84 -5.06 -10.64 -3.66
CA CYS A 84 -4.53 -9.29 -3.88
C CYS A 84 -5.08 -8.31 -2.84
N HIS A 85 -4.49 -7.12 -2.76
CA HIS A 85 -4.89 -6.09 -1.80
C HIS A 85 -5.75 -5.03 -2.48
N ALA A 86 -6.68 -4.48 -1.71
CA ALA A 86 -7.47 -3.36 -2.14
C ALA A 86 -7.59 -2.33 -1.01
N VAL A 87 -7.52 -1.06 -1.38
CA VAL A 87 -7.78 0.06 -0.50
C VAL A 87 -9.08 0.71 -0.93
N ILE A 88 -10.02 0.81 0.01
CA ILE A 88 -11.31 1.45 -0.18
C ILE A 88 -11.24 2.82 0.50
N GLN A 89 -11.36 3.89 -0.30
CA GLN A 89 -11.55 5.23 0.21
C GLN A 89 -13.03 5.59 0.10
N TYR A 90 -13.65 5.84 1.24
CA TYR A 90 -15.06 6.20 1.32
C TYR A 90 -15.26 7.71 1.17
N ASP A 91 -16.47 8.13 0.84
CA ASP A 91 -16.83 9.55 0.67
C ASP A 91 -16.60 10.40 1.95
N ASP A 92 -16.64 9.78 3.13
CA ASP A 92 -16.31 10.43 4.41
C ASP A 92 -14.79 10.63 4.63
N GLY A 93 -13.96 10.24 3.67
CA GLY A 93 -12.50 10.30 3.73
C GLY A 93 -11.84 9.15 4.49
N SER A 94 -12.62 8.27 5.13
CA SER A 94 -12.08 7.09 5.80
C SER A 94 -11.52 6.08 4.79
N VAL A 95 -10.53 5.31 5.25
CA VAL A 95 -9.79 4.37 4.41
C VAL A 95 -9.82 2.99 5.06
N GLN A 96 -10.16 1.97 4.27
CA GLN A 96 -10.10 0.58 4.68
C GLN A 96 -9.15 -0.19 3.75
N LEU A 97 -8.11 -0.78 4.32
CA LEU A 97 -7.34 -1.83 3.66
C LEU A 97 -8.08 -3.15 3.81
N ASN A 98 -8.19 -3.90 2.72
CA ASN A 98 -8.80 -5.22 2.71
C ASN A 98 -8.07 -6.13 1.71
N ARG A 99 -8.29 -7.44 1.81
CA ARG A 99 -7.69 -8.46 0.95
C ARG A 99 -8.78 -9.10 0.10
N ILE A 100 -8.61 -9.10 -1.21
CA ILE A 100 -9.46 -9.85 -2.12
C ILE A 100 -8.94 -11.29 -2.16
N THR A 101 -9.76 -12.23 -1.72
CA THR A 101 -9.36 -13.64 -1.53
C THR A 101 -9.76 -14.54 -2.69
N ALA A 102 -10.81 -14.16 -3.42
CA ALA A 102 -11.30 -14.89 -4.59
C ALA A 102 -12.25 -14.01 -5.41
N GLY A 103 -12.59 -14.46 -6.60
CA GLY A 103 -13.68 -13.89 -7.38
C GLY A 103 -13.68 -14.40 -8.81
N THR A 104 -14.73 -14.06 -9.53
CA THR A 104 -14.87 -14.29 -10.96
C THR A 104 -15.31 -12.97 -11.60
N ALA A 105 -15.05 -12.80 -12.89
CA ALA A 105 -15.22 -11.54 -13.63
C ALA A 105 -16.40 -10.70 -13.13
N GLY A 106 -16.10 -9.54 -12.52
CA GLY A 106 -17.10 -8.59 -12.06
C GLY A 106 -17.63 -8.79 -10.63
N VAL A 107 -17.27 -9.85 -9.91
CA VAL A 107 -17.69 -10.09 -8.52
C VAL A 107 -16.54 -10.67 -7.70
N TYR A 108 -16.14 -9.95 -6.66
CA TYR A 108 -14.97 -10.26 -5.84
C TYR A 108 -15.32 -10.42 -4.37
N THR A 109 -14.68 -11.39 -3.73
CA THR A 109 -14.83 -11.70 -2.31
C THR A 109 -13.65 -11.15 -1.53
N PHE A 110 -13.95 -10.36 -0.52
CA PHE A 110 -13.04 -9.73 0.41
C PHE A 110 -12.91 -10.56 1.68
N ARG A 111 -11.77 -10.46 2.36
CA ARG A 111 -11.51 -11.16 3.62
C ARG A 111 -12.43 -10.63 4.73
N ASP A 112 -12.50 -9.30 4.82
CA ASP A 112 -13.29 -8.58 5.82
C ASP A 112 -14.50 -7.92 5.16
N ASP A 113 -15.54 -7.63 5.95
CA ASP A 113 -16.74 -6.99 5.44
C ASP A 113 -16.43 -5.56 4.95
N VAL A 114 -17.02 -5.22 3.80
CA VAL A 114 -17.05 -3.86 3.27
C VAL A 114 -18.29 -3.17 3.83
N LYS A 115 -18.12 -1.94 4.35
CA LYS A 115 -19.24 -1.18 4.93
C LYS A 115 -20.19 -0.67 3.84
N PRO A 116 -21.46 -0.39 4.18
CA PRO A 116 -22.38 0.23 3.25
C PRO A 116 -21.84 1.58 2.75
N THR A 117 -21.87 1.78 1.43
CA THR A 117 -21.46 3.00 0.76
C THR A 117 -22.25 3.21 -0.53
N VAL A 118 -22.63 4.45 -0.79
CA VAL A 118 -23.25 4.83 -2.08
C VAL A 118 -22.15 5.17 -3.11
N LYS A 119 -21.01 5.67 -2.62
CA LYS A 119 -19.85 6.07 -3.41
C LYS A 119 -18.57 5.82 -2.61
N ALA A 120 -17.70 5.00 -3.16
CA ALA A 120 -16.33 4.84 -2.68
C ALA A 120 -15.39 4.63 -3.86
N LYS A 121 -14.12 5.02 -3.69
CA LYS A 121 -13.05 4.70 -4.63
C LYS A 121 -12.35 3.45 -4.15
N LEU A 122 -12.21 2.49 -5.06
CA LEU A 122 -11.47 1.26 -4.84
C LEU A 122 -10.15 1.34 -5.63
N TYR A 123 -9.04 1.24 -4.91
CA TYR A 123 -7.70 1.12 -5.47
C TYR A 123 -7.28 -0.34 -5.33
N ILE A 124 -7.02 -1.01 -6.44
CA ILE A 124 -6.61 -2.41 -6.45
C ILE A 124 -5.12 -2.47 -6.69
N PHE A 125 -4.42 -3.22 -5.85
CA PHE A 125 -2.98 -3.42 -5.91
C PHE A 125 -2.65 -4.75 -6.56
N GLY A 126 -1.53 -4.77 -7.29
CA GLY A 126 -1.01 -5.99 -7.89
C GLY A 126 -0.53 -7.01 -6.85
N SER A 127 0.03 -8.11 -7.33
CA SER A 127 0.72 -9.08 -6.48
C SER A 127 2.17 -8.69 -6.22
N GLU A 128 2.80 -9.32 -5.23
CA GLU A 128 4.21 -9.09 -4.85
C GLU A 128 5.19 -9.38 -6.00
N TYR A 129 4.73 -10.18 -6.97
CA TYR A 129 5.53 -10.69 -8.08
C TYR A 129 5.23 -9.99 -9.41
N GLY A 130 4.29 -9.03 -9.43
CA GLY A 130 3.87 -8.32 -10.64
C GLY A 130 4.27 -6.84 -10.60
N PRO A 131 4.61 -6.21 -11.75
CA PRO A 131 4.67 -4.76 -11.81
C PRO A 131 3.28 -4.18 -11.51
N PRO A 132 3.18 -3.00 -10.87
CA PRO A 132 4.23 -2.06 -10.46
C PRO A 132 4.67 -2.20 -8.98
N THR A 133 5.05 -3.40 -8.55
CA THR A 133 5.59 -3.63 -7.20
C THR A 133 7.11 -3.39 -7.14
N VAL A 134 7.59 -2.75 -6.07
CA VAL A 134 9.03 -2.61 -5.76
C VAL A 134 9.36 -3.41 -4.51
N VAL A 135 10.43 -4.21 -4.56
CA VAL A 135 10.85 -5.09 -3.45
C VAL A 135 12.28 -4.75 -3.03
N TYR A 136 12.48 -4.46 -1.74
CA TYR A 136 13.78 -4.32 -1.12
C TYR A 136 14.00 -5.48 -0.16
N LYS A 137 15.08 -6.24 -0.39
CA LYS A 137 15.52 -7.29 0.52
C LYS A 137 16.17 -6.66 1.74
N LEU A 138 15.75 -7.09 2.92
CA LEU A 138 16.28 -6.63 4.19
C LEU A 138 17.23 -7.71 4.74
N ALA A 139 18.39 -7.29 5.20
CA ALA A 139 19.37 -8.20 5.79
C ALA A 139 18.83 -8.82 7.09
N ASP A 140 19.35 -9.98 7.45
CA ASP A 140 19.05 -10.71 8.67
C ASP A 140 19.63 -10.05 9.92
N ALA A 141 18.95 -10.20 11.05
CA ALA A 141 19.37 -9.77 12.39
C ALA A 141 20.00 -8.37 12.44
N SER A 142 19.46 -7.42 11.67
CA SER A 142 20.12 -6.16 11.40
C SER A 142 19.17 -4.97 11.45
N LEU A 143 19.78 -3.79 11.54
CA LEU A 143 19.11 -2.54 11.34
C LEU A 143 19.25 -2.13 9.87
N ASN A 144 18.15 -2.21 9.14
CA ASN A 144 18.09 -1.83 7.73
C ASN A 144 17.64 -0.38 7.61
N VAL A 145 18.42 0.42 6.87
CA VAL A 145 18.11 1.82 6.58
C VAL A 145 18.10 2.00 5.08
N LEU A 146 16.99 2.49 4.55
CA LEU A 146 16.89 2.92 3.16
C LEU A 146 16.70 4.43 3.16
N GLU A 147 17.63 5.15 2.56
CA GLU A 147 17.59 6.62 2.48
C GLU A 147 18.05 7.12 1.12
N ALA A 148 17.42 8.18 0.64
CA ALA A 148 17.83 8.91 -0.55
C ALA A 148 17.28 10.34 -0.54
N PRO A 149 17.98 11.30 -1.17
CA PRO A 149 17.45 12.65 -1.33
C PRO A 149 16.15 12.64 -2.14
N CYS A 150 15.25 13.60 -1.88
CA CYS A 150 13.99 13.75 -2.62
C CYS A 150 14.25 13.76 -4.14
N PRO A 151 13.60 12.90 -4.93
CA PRO A 151 12.33 12.22 -4.66
C PRO A 151 12.47 10.82 -4.02
N GLY A 152 13.47 10.58 -3.18
CA GLY A 152 13.53 9.47 -2.23
C GLY A 152 13.91 8.13 -2.85
N VAL A 153 13.87 7.07 -2.04
CA VAL A 153 14.25 5.70 -2.47
C VAL A 153 13.24 5.12 -3.45
N PHE A 154 12.03 5.67 -3.43
CA PHE A 154 10.89 5.26 -4.23
C PHE A 154 10.03 6.47 -4.58
N VAL A 155 9.42 6.44 -5.77
CA VAL A 155 8.44 7.42 -6.24
C VAL A 155 7.22 6.69 -6.78
N ALA A 156 6.04 7.07 -6.30
CA ALA A 156 4.78 6.55 -6.82
C ALA A 156 4.58 6.94 -8.28
N LYS A 157 4.06 6.02 -9.10
CA LYS A 157 3.86 6.27 -10.53
C LYS A 157 2.83 7.38 -10.80
N GLU A 158 1.70 7.34 -10.12
CA GLU A 158 0.55 8.22 -10.40
C GLU A 158 0.32 9.25 -9.28
N LYS A 159 -0.16 10.44 -9.65
CA LYS A 159 -0.60 11.47 -8.69
C LYS A 159 -1.96 11.10 -8.11
N GLY A 160 -2.19 11.37 -6.83
CA GLY A 160 -3.48 11.08 -6.17
C GLY A 160 -3.74 9.60 -5.91
N TRP A 161 -2.79 8.71 -6.22
CA TRP A 161 -2.93 7.28 -6.03
C TRP A 161 -2.18 6.85 -4.76
N PRO A 162 -2.81 6.05 -3.89
CA PRO A 162 -2.16 5.59 -2.67
C PRO A 162 -1.00 4.65 -2.96
N VAL A 163 -0.12 4.52 -1.98
CA VAL A 163 0.92 3.50 -1.94
C VAL A 163 0.65 2.61 -0.73
N LEU A 164 0.79 1.30 -0.90
CA LEU A 164 0.72 0.35 0.19
C LEU A 164 2.13 -0.10 0.54
N LEU A 165 2.60 0.29 1.73
CA LEU A 165 3.81 -0.19 2.34
C LEU A 165 3.52 -1.54 3.02
N PHE A 166 4.26 -2.57 2.65
CA PHE A 166 4.05 -3.91 3.17
C PHE A 166 5.36 -4.53 3.62
N LEU A 167 5.43 -4.93 4.88
CA LEU A 167 6.58 -5.59 5.47
C LEU A 167 6.23 -7.02 5.81
N GLN A 168 6.90 -7.96 5.14
CA GLN A 168 6.73 -9.38 5.35
C GLN A 168 8.02 -9.98 5.90
N ASN A 169 7.90 -10.61 7.08
CA ASN A 169 8.92 -11.47 7.65
C ASN A 169 8.27 -12.81 8.02
N THR A 170 8.71 -13.88 7.35
CA THR A 170 8.18 -15.23 7.55
C THR A 170 8.71 -15.88 8.83
N GLN A 171 9.86 -15.42 9.36
CA GLN A 171 10.52 -16.01 10.52
C GLN A 171 11.30 -14.95 11.32
N GLY A 172 10.58 -14.22 12.18
CA GLY A 172 11.16 -13.28 13.14
C GLY A 172 10.27 -12.07 13.41
N ASP A 173 10.54 -11.42 14.53
CA ASP A 173 9.90 -10.15 14.87
C ASP A 173 10.40 -9.05 13.93
N GLN A 174 9.51 -8.12 13.58
CA GLN A 174 9.85 -6.98 12.73
C GLN A 174 9.35 -5.68 13.37
N ASP A 175 10.23 -4.69 13.38
CA ASP A 175 9.93 -3.35 13.86
C ASP A 175 10.15 -2.35 12.73
N LEU A 176 9.06 -1.74 12.28
CA LEU A 176 9.16 -0.45 11.60
C LEU A 176 9.45 0.58 12.68
N GLU A 177 10.72 0.96 12.86
CA GLU A 177 11.12 1.94 13.88
C GLU A 177 10.65 3.34 13.49
N MET A 178 10.87 3.71 12.22
CA MET A 178 10.48 5.00 11.66
C MET A 178 10.44 4.93 10.13
N ALA A 179 9.49 5.63 9.52
CA ALA A 179 9.62 6.05 8.12
C ALA A 179 9.15 7.47 7.94
N THR A 180 9.74 8.16 6.98
CA THR A 180 9.27 9.45 6.49
C THR A 180 8.64 9.25 5.13
N VAL A 181 7.43 9.77 4.98
CA VAL A 181 6.75 9.93 3.69
C VAL A 181 6.88 11.38 3.28
N ALA A 182 7.27 11.63 2.04
CA ALA A 182 7.17 12.93 1.43
C ALA A 182 6.10 12.90 0.33
N PHE A 183 5.33 13.98 0.26
CA PHE A 183 4.33 14.22 -0.76
C PHE A 183 4.87 15.33 -1.66
N ILE A 184 5.05 15.03 -2.93
CA ILE A 184 5.70 15.92 -3.89
C ILE A 184 4.73 16.28 -5.00
N ASN A 185 4.92 17.45 -5.59
CA ASN A 185 4.33 17.81 -6.87
C ASN A 185 5.45 17.83 -7.93
N VAL A 186 5.20 17.20 -9.07
CA VAL A 186 6.17 17.00 -10.17
C VAL A 186 5.61 17.57 -11.46
#